data_AF-A0A0F2LNN5-F1
#
_entry.id   AF-A0A0F2LNN5-F1
#
_cell.length_a   1.000
_cell.length_b   1.000
_cell.length_c   1.000
_cell.angle_alpha   90.00
_cell.angle_beta   90.00
_cell.angle_gamma   90.00
#
_symmetry.space_group_name_H-M   'P 1'
#
loop_
_entity.id
_entity.type
_entity.pdbx_description
1 polymer ?
#
loop_
_entity_poly.entity_id
_entity_poly.type
_entity_poly.pdbx_seq_one_letter_code
_entity_poly.pdbx_strand_id
1 'polypeptide(L)' 'MLKTIMSQNIKTLDINSTLKDAAELMVKTGIRRVAVSVSGNVIGVISARTIVREALNNQNWTEKKVGDVTRPAI' A
#
# COMPACT_ATOMS: atom_id res chain seq x y z
N MET A 1 -10.90 21.38 10.70
CA MET A 1 -9.53 21.36 11.27
C MET A 1 -8.67 20.14 10.88
N LEU A 2 -9.22 19.03 10.33
CA LEU A 2 -8.41 17.85 9.93
C LEU A 2 -7.69 17.96 8.57
N LYS A 3 -8.22 18.76 7.63
CA LYS A 3 -7.64 18.91 6.28
C LYS A 3 -6.19 19.44 6.29
N THR A 4 -5.81 20.18 7.33
CA THR A 4 -4.50 20.85 7.42
C THR A 4 -3.36 19.90 7.81
N ILE A 5 -3.66 18.72 8.38
CA ILE A 5 -2.68 17.73 8.84
C ILE A 5 -2.56 16.56 7.86
N MET A 6 -3.51 16.43 6.92
CA MET A 6 -3.47 15.40 5.89
C MET A 6 -2.34 15.70 4.89
N SER A 7 -1.39 14.77 4.75
CA SER A 7 -0.36 14.82 3.71
C SER A 7 -1.04 14.99 2.35
N GLN A 8 -0.86 16.14 1.70
CA GLN A 8 -1.56 16.49 0.45
C GLN A 8 -1.17 15.63 -0.76
N ASN A 9 -0.23 14.69 -0.61
CA ASN A 9 0.22 13.77 -1.64
C ASN A 9 0.21 12.34 -1.12
N ILE A 10 -1.00 11.79 -0.89
CA ILE A 10 -1.14 10.36 -0.57
C ILE A 10 -0.66 9.58 -1.79
N LYS A 11 0.48 8.90 -1.63
CA LYS A 11 0.98 8.00 -2.68
C LYS A 11 0.04 6.81 -2.79
N THR A 12 -0.38 6.55 -4.02
CA THR A 12 -1.41 5.57 -4.35
C THR A 12 -0.86 4.58 -5.37
N LEU A 13 -1.21 3.31 -5.22
CA LEU A 13 -0.95 2.25 -6.20
C LEU A 13 -2.26 1.68 -6.73
N ASP A 14 -2.21 1.13 -7.94
CA ASP A 14 -3.34 0.38 -8.50
C ASP A 14 -3.46 -0.98 -7.78
N ILE A 15 -4.67 -1.51 -7.71
CA ILE A 15 -4.96 -2.82 -7.09
C ILE A 15 -4.11 -3.95 -7.67
N ASN A 16 -3.70 -3.82 -8.95
CA ASN A 16 -2.89 -4.79 -9.68
C ASN A 16 -1.38 -4.57 -9.53
N SER A 17 -0.93 -3.55 -8.79
CA SER A 17 0.47 -3.41 -8.39
C SER A 17 0.88 -4.54 -7.45
N THR A 18 2.17 -4.84 -7.37
CA THR A 18 2.70 -5.90 -6.51
C THR A 18 3.11 -5.40 -5.12
N LEU A 19 3.28 -6.31 -4.18
CA LEU A 19 3.85 -5.98 -2.86
C LEU A 19 5.29 -5.45 -2.96
N LYS A 20 6.05 -5.87 -3.98
CA LYS A 20 7.37 -5.30 -4.26
C LYS A 20 7.27 -3.83 -4.64
N ASP A 21 6.35 -3.47 -5.54
CA ASP A 21 6.13 -2.07 -5.94
C ASP A 21 5.78 -1.20 -4.73
N ALA A 22 4.93 -1.73 -3.83
CA ALA A 22 4.59 -1.05 -2.58
C ALA A 22 5.81 -0.85 -1.67
N ALA A 23 6.66 -1.87 -1.51
CA ALA A 23 7.87 -1.80 -0.70
C ALA A 23 8.87 -0.76 -1.26
N GLU A 24 9.11 -0.80 -2.57
CA GLU A 24 10.01 0.14 -3.26
C GLU A 24 9.51 1.58 -3.12
N LEU A 25 8.22 1.81 -3.30
CA LEU A 25 7.60 3.12 -3.12
C LEU A 25 7.75 3.62 -1.67
N MET A 26 7.53 2.75 -0.68
CA MET A 26 7.71 3.08 0.74
C MET A 26 9.15 3.50 1.05
N VAL A 27 10.14 2.75 0.57
CA VAL A 27 11.56 3.06 0.76
C VAL A 27 11.94 4.36 0.04
N LYS A 28 11.57 4.50 -1.24
CA LYS A 28 11.91 5.66 -2.06
C LYS A 28 11.34 6.98 -1.50
N THR A 29 10.18 6.93 -0.86
CA THR A 29 9.47 8.13 -0.38
C THR A 29 9.54 8.32 1.13
N GLY A 30 10.13 7.37 1.87
CA GLY A 30 10.20 7.41 3.34
C GLY A 30 8.85 7.26 4.06
N ILE A 31 7.82 6.77 3.37
CA ILE A 31 6.48 6.57 3.94
C ILE A 31 6.26 5.11 4.37
N ARG A 32 5.39 4.90 5.36
CA ARG A 32 5.07 3.55 5.88
C ARG A 32 3.73 2.99 5.40
N ARG A 33 2.94 3.79 4.70
CA ARG A 33 1.58 3.48 4.25
C ARG A 33 1.38 3.98 2.83
N VAL A 34 0.74 3.16 2.00
CA VAL A 34 0.42 3.46 0.60
C VAL A 34 -1.07 3.19 0.40
N ALA A 35 -1.78 4.14 -0.21
CA ALA A 35 -3.17 3.93 -0.57
C ALA A 35 -3.27 2.98 -1.76
N VAL A 36 -4.32 2.18 -1.80
CA VAL A 36 -4.61 1.27 -2.91
C VAL A 36 -5.89 1.74 -3.58
N SER A 37 -5.86 1.81 -4.92
CA SER A 37 -6.96 2.32 -5.73
C SER A 37 -7.40 1.35 -6.81
N VAL A 38 -8.66 1.48 -7.21
CA VAL A 38 -9.25 0.85 -8.39
C VAL A 38 -9.83 1.94 -9.24
N SER A 39 -9.37 2.09 -10.47
CA SER A 39 -9.86 3.11 -11.41
C SER A 39 -9.86 4.53 -10.81
N GLY A 40 -8.80 4.88 -10.07
CA GLY A 40 -8.63 6.19 -9.43
C GLY A 40 -9.37 6.38 -8.09
N ASN A 41 -10.22 5.43 -7.68
CA ASN A 41 -10.91 5.48 -6.39
C ASN A 41 -10.10 4.72 -5.34
N VAL A 42 -9.76 5.37 -4.22
CA VAL A 42 -9.06 4.71 -3.10
C VAL A 42 -10.01 3.72 -2.42
N ILE A 43 -9.64 2.45 -2.42
CA ILE A 43 -10.42 1.35 -1.83
C ILE A 43 -9.83 0.85 -0.51
N GLY A 44 -8.58 1.20 -0.21
CA GLY A 44 -7.91 0.69 0.97
C GLY A 44 -6.49 1.20 1.17
N VAL A 45 -5.81 0.61 2.14
CA VAL A 45 -4.45 0.97 2.51
C VAL A 45 -3.61 -0.27 2.78
N ILE A 46 -2.35 -0.22 2.35
CA ILE A 46 -1.33 -1.18 2.74
C ILE A 46 -0.25 -0.50 3.58
N SER A 47 0.30 -1.24 4.54
CA SER A 47 1.36 -0.77 5.43
C SER A 47 2.61 -1.61 5.32
N ALA A 48 3.76 -1.06 5.71
CA ALA A 48 5.00 -1.83 5.84
C ALA A 48 4.82 -3.08 6.73
N ARG A 49 3.96 -3.02 7.76
CA ARG A 49 3.62 -4.19 8.60
C ARG A 49 2.91 -5.29 7.82
N THR A 50 2.10 -4.96 6.82
CA THR A 50 1.47 -5.95 5.93
C THR A 50 2.55 -6.65 5.10
N ILE A 51 3.49 -5.89 4.55
CA ILE A 51 4.61 -6.44 3.77
C ILE A 51 5.46 -7.39 4.62
N VAL A 52 5.86 -6.99 5.83
CA VAL A 52 6.62 -7.86 6.74
C VAL A 52 5.86 -9.16 7.07
N ARG A 53 4.54 -9.07 7.30
CA ARG A 53 3.71 -10.26 7.55
C ARG A 53 3.69 -11.20 6.35
N GLU A 54 3.51 -10.66 5.14
CA GLU A 54 3.48 -11.48 3.93
C GLU A 54 4.83 -12.12 3.66
N ALA A 55 5.93 -11.40 3.89
CA ALA A 55 7.28 -11.90 3.73
C ALA A 55 7.64 -13.04 4.69
N LEU A 56 7.08 -13.02 5.91
CA LEU A 56 7.29 -14.10 6.89
C LEU A 56 6.47 -15.35 6.59
N ASN A 57 5.32 -15.20 5.91
CA ASN A 57 4.35 -16.28 5.74
C ASN A 57 4.31 -16.87 4.32
N ASN A 58 4.94 -16.23 3.32
CA ASN A 58 4.84 -16.65 1.91
C ASN A 58 6.17 -16.47 1.18
N GLN A 59 6.63 -17.51 0.46
CA GLN A 59 7.90 -17.46 -0.28
C GLN A 59 7.89 -16.48 -1.47
N ASN A 60 6.77 -16.34 -2.18
CA ASN A 60 6.64 -15.48 -3.37
C ASN A 60 5.86 -14.18 -3.09
N TRP A 61 5.97 -13.64 -1.87
CA TRP A 61 5.21 -12.46 -1.46
C TRP A 61 5.42 -11.26 -2.39
N THR A 62 6.61 -11.12 -2.98
CA THR A 62 6.97 -9.99 -3.86
C THR A 62 6.07 -9.85 -5.08
N GLU A 63 5.51 -10.95 -5.58
CA GLU A 63 4.68 -10.98 -6.79
C GLU A 63 3.17 -10.84 -6.50
N LYS A 64 2.76 -11.04 -5.24
CA LYS A 64 1.36 -10.89 -4.82
C LYS A 64 0.85 -9.49 -5.11
N LYS A 65 -0.41 -9.40 -5.55
CA LYS A 65 -1.04 -8.11 -5.82
C LYS A 65 -1.39 -7.42 -4.51
N VAL A 66 -1.27 -6.10 -4.50
CA VAL A 66 -1.64 -5.31 -3.33
C VAL A 66 -3.13 -5.50 -3.03
N GLY A 67 -3.98 -5.68 -4.04
CA GLY A 67 -5.40 -5.97 -3.88
C GLY A 67 -5.72 -7.18 -3.01
N ASP A 68 -4.94 -8.25 -3.15
CA ASP A 68 -5.18 -9.53 -2.45
C ASP A 68 -4.96 -9.42 -0.93
N VAL A 69 -4.21 -8.41 -0.50
CA VAL A 69 -3.80 -8.21 0.90
C VAL A 69 -4.23 -6.86 1.47
N THR A 70 -4.93 -6.05 0.66
CA THR A 70 -5.38 -4.72 1.03
C THR A 70 -6.43 -4.81 2.12
N ARG A 71 -6.33 -3.92 3.10
CA ARG A 71 -7.39 -3.72 4.09
C ARG A 71 -8.31 -2.60 3.62
N PRO A 72 -9.64 -2.76 3.68
CA PRO A 72 -10.58 -1.70 3.38
C PRO A 72 -10.25 -0.43 4.19
N ALA A 73 -10.35 0.73 3.56
CA ALA A 73 -10.26 2.00 4.28
C ALA A 73 -11.55 2.15 5.10
N ILE A 74 -11.45 1.98 6.42
CA ILE A 74 -12.53 2.25 7.38
C ILE A 74 -12.37 3.69 7.87
#